data_AF-A0A9J6HC11-F1
#
_entry.id   AF-A0A9J6HC11-F1
#
_cell.length_a   1.000
_cell.length_b   1.000
_cell.length_c   1.000
_cell.angle_alpha   90.00
_cell.angle_beta   90.00
_cell.angle_gamma   90.00
#
_symmetry.space_group_name_H-M   'P 1'
#
loop_
_entity.id
_entity.type
_entity.pdbx_description
1 polymer ?
#
loop_
_entity_poly.entity_id
_entity_poly.type
_entity_poly.pdbx_seq_one_letter_code
_entity_poly.pdbx_strand_id
1 'polypeptide(L)'
;MRQLPTSPWRVKTVQDRQLVSKQRVAPGKEITLARLELMACLLAGRLCGYILEALKQQPSNIYLRTDSTTALYWIHEDVGRWKQFTRN
;
A
#
# COMPACT_ATOMS: atom_id res chain seq x y z
N MET A 1 32.64 -17.04 48.42
CA MET A 1 32.96 -15.81 47.68
C MET A 1 32.51 -15.95 46.23
N ARG A 2 31.84 -14.91 45.71
CA ARG A 2 31.43 -14.66 44.31
C ARG A 2 30.25 -15.46 43.73
N GLN A 3 29.08 -14.82 43.70
CA GLN A 3 28.18 -14.86 42.53
C GLN A 3 27.70 -13.43 42.23
N LEU A 4 27.71 -13.09 40.94
CA LEU A 4 27.53 -11.75 40.34
C LEU A 4 26.04 -11.35 40.28
N PRO A 5 25.70 -10.07 40.18
CA PRO A 5 24.32 -9.64 39.98
C PRO A 5 23.85 -10.04 38.56
N THR A 6 22.87 -10.94 38.48
CA THR A 6 22.14 -11.21 37.24
C THR A 6 21.21 -10.03 36.96
N SER A 7 21.71 -9.04 36.23
CA SER A 7 20.90 -7.94 35.70
C SER A 7 19.79 -8.53 34.82
N PRO A 8 18.50 -8.36 35.19
CA PRO A 8 17.43 -8.67 34.27
C PRO A 8 17.32 -7.45 33.38
N TRP A 9 17.97 -7.48 32.21
CA TRP A 9 17.65 -6.55 31.14
C TRP A 9 16.20 -6.83 30.71
N ARG A 10 15.26 -6.26 31.46
CA ARG A 10 13.86 -6.14 31.08
C ARG A 10 13.87 -5.20 29.88
N VAL A 11 13.84 -5.78 28.69
CA VAL A 11 13.44 -5.06 27.48
C VAL A 11 12.10 -4.44 27.83
N LYS A 12 12.06 -3.12 28.04
CA LYS A 12 10.79 -2.43 28.22
C LYS A 12 10.08 -2.59 26.89
N THR A 13 9.05 -3.43 26.86
CA THR A 13 8.13 -3.47 25.73
C THR A 13 7.55 -2.07 25.66
N VAL A 14 8.02 -1.27 24.71
CA VAL A 14 7.36 -0.02 24.37
C VAL A 14 6.03 -0.46 23.80
N GLN A 15 4.97 -0.36 24.60
CA GLN A 15 3.62 -0.35 24.05
C GLN A 15 3.54 0.95 23.26
N ASP A 16 3.93 0.87 21.99
CA ASP A 16 3.65 1.91 21.03
C ASP A 16 2.13 1.88 20.83
N ARG A 17 1.42 2.53 21.76
CA ARG A 17 0.02 2.88 21.56
C ARG A 17 0.08 3.92 20.46
N GLN A 18 0.09 3.42 19.23
CA GLN A 18 -0.04 4.20 18.01
C GLN A 18 -1.22 5.15 18.22
N LEU A 19 -0.89 6.38 18.61
CA LEU A 19 -1.73 7.56 18.46
C LEU A 19 -1.73 7.90 16.97
N VAL A 20 -2.06 6.92 16.13
CA VAL A 20 -2.53 7.19 14.80
C VAL A 20 -3.84 7.89 15.06
N SER A 21 -3.80 9.22 15.00
CA SER A 21 -4.96 10.02 14.62
C SER A 21 -5.66 9.18 13.58
N LYS A 22 -6.84 8.63 13.90
CA LYS A 22 -7.66 7.92 12.92
C LYS A 22 -7.89 8.95 11.85
N GLN A 23 -7.05 8.94 10.82
CA GLN A 23 -7.18 9.79 9.65
C GLN A 23 -8.50 9.33 9.06
N ARG A 24 -9.57 10.04 9.44
CA ARG A 24 -10.87 9.95 8.80
C ARG A 24 -10.68 10.58 7.42
N VAL A 25 -10.03 9.81 6.54
CA VAL A 25 -10.11 9.97 5.09
C VAL A 25 -10.99 8.85 4.55
N ALA A 26 -11.94 8.36 5.36
CA ALA A 26 -13.00 7.48 4.91
C ALA A 26 -14.14 8.38 4.39
N PRO A 27 -14.38 8.45 3.08
CA PRO A 27 -15.52 9.18 2.55
C PRO A 27 -16.81 8.52 3.04
N GLY A 28 -17.88 9.30 3.23
CA GLY A 28 -19.21 8.81 3.64
C GLY A 28 -19.93 7.92 2.61
N LYS A 29 -19.18 7.32 1.67
CA LYS A 29 -19.55 6.23 0.77
C LYS A 29 -18.37 5.27 0.82
N GLU A 30 -18.59 3.96 1.00
CA GLU A 30 -17.54 2.95 1.21
C GLU A 30 -16.64 2.78 -0.02
N ILE A 31 -15.80 3.77 -0.28
CA ILE A 31 -14.60 3.62 -1.08
C ILE A 31 -13.59 3.03 -0.10
N THR A 32 -13.51 1.70 -0.08
CA THR A 32 -12.52 0.98 0.71
C THR A 32 -11.11 1.44 0.33
N LEU A 33 -10.19 1.45 1.30
CA LEU A 33 -8.77 1.81 1.10
C LEU A 33 -8.18 1.11 -0.13
N ALA A 34 -8.50 -0.18 -0.30
CA ALA A 34 -8.12 -0.99 -1.46
C ALA A 34 -8.53 -0.37 -2.81
N ARG A 35 -9.71 0.25 -2.90
CA ARG A 35 -10.16 0.93 -4.14
C ARG A 35 -9.35 2.18 -4.41
N LEU A 36 -9.03 2.96 -3.38
CA LEU A 36 -8.21 4.17 -3.55
C LEU A 36 -6.80 3.80 -4.00
N GLU A 37 -6.19 2.79 -3.39
CA GLU A 37 -4.87 2.29 -3.76
C GLU A 37 -4.87 1.77 -5.21
N LEU A 38 -5.90 1.02 -5.60
CA LEU A 38 -6.02 0.49 -6.96
C LEU A 38 -6.28 1.59 -8.01
N MET A 39 -7.09 2.60 -7.67
CA MET A 39 -7.28 3.79 -8.51
C MET A 39 -5.99 4.60 -8.65
N ALA A 40 -5.19 4.71 -7.59
CA ALA A 40 -3.89 5.37 -7.65
C ALA A 40 -2.93 4.64 -8.61
N CYS A 41 -2.86 3.30 -8.54
CA CYS A 41 -2.07 2.49 -9.49
C CYS A 41 -2.55 2.68 -10.94
N LEU A 42 -3.86 2.71 -11.17
CA LEU A 42 -4.43 2.95 -12.49
C LEU A 42 -4.04 4.33 -13.04
N LEU A 43 -4.15 5.37 -12.21
CA LEU A 43 -3.77 6.73 -12.59
C LEU A 43 -2.28 6.83 -12.90
N ALA A 44 -1.43 6.17 -12.10
CA ALA A 44 0.01 6.12 -12.34
C ALA A 44 0.34 5.45 -13.69
N GLY A 45 -0.34 4.35 -14.04
CA GLY A 45 -0.20 3.70 -15.35
C GLY A 45 -0.57 4.61 -16.52
N ARG A 46 -1.70 5.31 -16.42
CA ARG A 46 -2.16 6.26 -17.46
C ARG A 46 -1.21 7.45 -17.60
N LEU A 47 -0.77 8.01 -16.46
CA LEU A 47 0.18 9.12 -16.45
C LEU A 47 1.52 8.70 -17.07
N CYS A 48 1.99 7.49 -16.76
CA CYS A 48 3.18 6.94 -17.39
C CYS A 48 3.02 6.88 -18.91
N GLY A 49 1.91 6.35 -19.42
CA GLY A 49 1.59 6.37 -20.85
C GLY A 49 1.64 7.78 -21.45
N TYR A 50 0.99 8.75 -20.81
CA TYR A 50 1.00 10.14 -21.25
C TYR A 50 2.42 10.74 -21.28
N ILE A 51 3.25 10.47 -20.28
CA ILE A 51 4.63 10.95 -20.22
C ILE A 51 5.47 10.35 -21.35
N LEU A 52 5.32 9.06 -21.63
CA LEU A 52 6.06 8.39 -22.71
C LEU A 52 5.69 8.96 -24.09
N GLU A 53 4.40 9.20 -24.31
CA GLU A 53 3.90 9.85 -25.52
C GLU A 53 4.44 11.28 -25.65
N ALA A 54 4.37 12.06 -24.57
CA ALA A 54 4.86 13.43 -24.54
C ALA A 54 6.38 13.52 -24.79
N LEU A 55 7.15 12.56 -24.26
CA LEU A 55 8.60 12.48 -24.43
C LEU A 55 9.02 11.82 -25.74
N LYS A 56 8.08 11.24 -26.52
CA LYS A 56 8.36 10.41 -27.71
C LYS A 56 9.36 9.30 -27.44
N GLN A 57 9.37 8.78 -26.21
CA GLN A 57 10.27 7.72 -25.76
C GLN A 57 9.48 6.44 -25.53
N GLN A 58 9.96 5.35 -26.12
CA GLN A 58 9.42 4.01 -25.92
C GLN A 58 10.53 3.10 -25.39
N PRO A 59 10.79 3.13 -24.07
CA PRO A 59 11.72 2.19 -23.47
C PRO A 59 11.22 0.76 -23.68
N SER A 60 12.14 -0.18 -23.86
CA SER A 60 11.80 -1.60 -24.06
C SER A 60 11.06 -2.22 -22.88
N ASN A 61 11.14 -1.59 -21.70
CA ASN A 61 10.56 -2.11 -20.48
C ASN A 61 10.21 -0.99 -19.49
N ILE A 62 9.08 -1.15 -18.79
CA ILE A 62 8.53 -0.13 -17.87
C ILE A 62 8.07 -0.83 -16.60
N TYR A 63 8.57 -0.36 -15.46
CA TYR A 63 8.23 -0.88 -14.15
C TYR A 63 7.63 0.23 -13.28
N LEU A 64 6.36 0.08 -12.91
CA LEU A 64 5.70 0.92 -11.92
C LEU A 64 5.61 0.15 -10.61
N ARG A 65 6.00 0.78 -9.50
CA ARG A 65 5.98 0.19 -8.16
C ARG A 65 4.96 0.89 -7.28
N THR A 66 4.26 0.11 -6.47
CA THR A 66 3.41 0.58 -5.36
C THR A 66 3.86 -0.13 -4.09
N ASP A 67 3.80 0.58 -2.96
CA ASP A 67 3.98 0.02 -1.61
C ASP A 67 2.69 -0.62 -1.07
N SER A 68 1.57 -0.45 -1.78
CA SER A 68 0.31 -1.11 -1.43
C SER A 68 0.35 -2.59 -1.82
N THR A 69 0.56 -3.45 -0.82
CA THR A 69 0.45 -4.91 -0.97
C THR A 69 -0.95 -5.33 -1.39
N THR A 70 -1.97 -4.59 -0.93
CA THR A 70 -3.35 -4.75 -1.36
C THR A 70 -3.44 -4.52 -2.88
N ALA A 71 -3.10 -3.33 -3.38
CA ALA A 71 -3.19 -3.04 -4.81
C ALA A 71 -2.35 -4.01 -5.66
N LEU A 72 -1.15 -4.37 -5.20
CA LEU A 72 -0.29 -5.35 -5.87
C LEU A 72 -1.00 -6.72 -5.98
N TYR A 73 -1.60 -7.20 -4.89
CA TYR A 73 -2.41 -8.42 -4.87
C TYR A 73 -3.57 -8.34 -5.87
N TRP A 74 -4.32 -7.24 -5.87
CA TRP A 74 -5.45 -7.04 -6.81
C TRP A 74 -5.02 -7.00 -8.29
N ILE A 75 -3.85 -6.43 -8.58
CA ILE A 75 -3.30 -6.34 -9.96
C ILE A 75 -2.80 -7.70 -10.46
N HIS A 76 -2.22 -8.51 -9.57
CA HIS A 76 -1.68 -9.83 -9.93
C HIS A 76 -2.74 -10.95 -9.98
N GLU A 77 -3.86 -10.79 -9.31
CA GLU A 77 -4.96 -11.75 -9.35
C GLU A 77 -5.76 -11.66 -10.67
N ASP A 78 -6.44 -12.75 -11.03
CA ASP A 78 -7.15 -12.91 -12.30
C ASP A 78 -8.30 -11.90 -12.49
N VAL A 79 -8.21 -11.07 -13.52
CA VAL A 79 -9.14 -9.98 -13.86
C VAL A 79 -10.58 -10.48 -13.99
N GLY A 80 -10.77 -11.74 -14.41
CA GLY A 80 -12.08 -12.36 -14.61
C GLY A 80 -12.78 -12.84 -13.33
N ARG A 81 -12.07 -12.92 -12.19
CA ARG A 81 -12.62 -13.44 -10.93
C ARG A 81 -13.23 -12.35 -10.04
N TRP A 82 -12.98 -11.09 -10.37
CA TRP A 82 -13.48 -9.96 -9.61
C TRP A 82 -14.91 -9.63 -10.04
N LYS A 83 -15.87 -9.95 -9.15
CA LYS A 83 -17.22 -9.40 -9.20
C LYS A 83 -17.08 -7.88 -9.28
N GLN A 84 -17.56 -7.32 -10.40
CA GLN A 84 -17.54 -5.91 -10.79
C GLN A 84 -17.22 -5.01 -9.61
N PHE A 85 -15.99 -4.50 -9.61
CA PHE A 85 -15.49 -3.42 -8.77
C PHE A 85 -16.66 -2.77 -8.02
N THR A 86 -16.71 -2.99 -6.72
CA THR A 86 -17.49 -2.14 -5.80
C THR A 86 -18.98 -2.45 -5.76
N ARG A 87 -19.36 -3.53 -5.07
CA ARG A 87 -20.73 -3.62 -4.54
C ARG A 87 -20.69 -3.19 -3.07
N ASN A 88 -21.29 -2.03 -2.81
CA ASN A 88 -21.60 -1.49 -1.48
C ASN A 88 -22.59 -2.41 -0.74
#